data_AF-A0A1Y3MFC9-F1
#
_entry.id   AF-A0A1Y3MFC9-F1
#
_cell.length_a   1.000
_cell.length_b   1.000
_cell.length_c   1.000
_cell.angle_alpha   90.00
_cell.angle_beta   90.00
_cell.angle_gamma   90.00
#
_symmetry.space_group_name_H-M   'P 1'
#
loop_
_entity.id
_entity.type
_entity.pdbx_description
1 polymer ?
#
loop_
_entity_poly.entity_id
_entity_poly.type
_entity_poly.pdbx_seq_one_letter_code
_entity_poly.pdbx_strand_id
1 'polypeptide(L)' 'MNYIVRKAALHDIQPLINLRVTLLKEVDELHSQEEENGLKRIWLHPSKDGELLYKKMGFTYKENKMELFYKKIE' A
#
# COMPACT_ATOMS: atom_id res chain seq x y z
N MET A 1 9.27 25.64 10.19
CA MET A 1 8.28 24.56 10.01
C MET A 1 8.83 23.34 10.73
N ASN A 2 8.19 22.90 11.80
CA ASN A 2 8.68 21.78 12.61
C ASN A 2 8.05 20.49 12.09
N TYR A 3 8.87 19.57 11.61
CA TYR A 3 8.42 18.25 11.15
C TYR A 3 8.89 17.19 12.13
N ILE A 4 8.02 16.22 12.38
CA ILE A 4 8.34 15.02 13.16
C ILE A 4 8.55 13.88 12.17
N VAL A 5 9.77 13.36 12.10
CA VAL A 5 10.10 12.19 11.28
C VAL A 5 9.91 10.94 12.13
N ARG A 6 9.10 10.00 11.66
CA ARG A 6 8.88 8.70 12.30
C ARG A 6 8.78 7.59 11.26
N LYS A 7 8.96 6.35 11.70
CA LYS A 7 8.68 5.17 10.87
C LYS A 7 7.18 5.11 10.56
N ALA A 8 6.85 4.75 9.33
CA ALA A 8 5.48 4.47 8.93
C ALA A 8 4.97 3.21 9.63
N ALA A 9 3.72 3.25 10.05
CA ALA A 9 2.96 2.16 10.64
C ALA A 9 1.82 1.75 9.70
N LEU A 10 1.10 0.68 10.03
CA LEU A 10 0.02 0.15 9.20
C LEU A 10 -1.08 1.19 8.88
N HIS A 11 -1.38 2.09 9.82
CA HIS A 11 -2.36 3.15 9.61
C HIS A 11 -1.92 4.25 8.64
N ASP A 12 -0.61 4.41 8.39
CA ASP A 12 -0.08 5.39 7.44
C ASP A 12 -0.22 4.94 5.99
N ILE A 13 -0.47 3.65 5.78
CA ILE A 13 -0.52 3.06 4.45
C ILE A 13 -1.60 3.70 3.58
N GLN A 14 -2.82 3.87 4.09
CA GLN A 14 -3.91 4.47 3.32
C GLN A 14 -3.62 5.93 2.95
N PRO A 15 -3.17 6.79 3.89
CA PRO A 15 -2.66 8.12 3.55
C PRO A 15 -1.56 8.12 2.49
N LEU A 16 -0.58 7.20 2.57
CA LEU A 16 0.52 7.11 1.60
C LEU A 16 0.05 6.70 0.20
N ILE A 17 -0.88 5.75 0.10
CA ILE A 17 -1.52 5.38 -1.17
C ILE A 17 -2.27 6.58 -1.76
N ASN A 18 -3.06 7.27 -0.94
CA ASN A 18 -3.82 8.43 -1.39
C ASN A 18 -2.88 9.53 -1.89
N LEU A 19 -1.81 9.83 -1.15
CA LEU A 19 -0.79 10.79 -1.56
C LEU A 19 -0.18 10.42 -2.91
N ARG A 20 0.20 9.15 -3.10
CA ARG A 20 0.75 8.67 -4.37
C ARG A 20 -0.23 8.86 -5.52
N VAL A 21 -1.49 8.51 -5.34
CA VAL A 21 -2.54 8.70 -6.36
C VAL A 21 -2.73 10.18 -6.69
N THR A 22 -2.78 11.04 -5.68
CA THR A 22 -2.93 12.49 -5.87
C THR A 22 -1.77 13.06 -6.68
N LEU A 23 -0.52 12.76 -6.30
CA LEU A 23 0.65 13.27 -7.01
C LEU A 23 0.69 12.81 -8.47
N LEU A 24 0.37 11.54 -8.75
CA LEU A 24 0.35 11.01 -10.12
C LEU A 24 -0.75 11.63 -10.98
N LYS A 25 -1.90 12.00 -10.39
CA LYS A 25 -2.94 12.75 -11.10
C LYS A 25 -2.51 14.18 -11.42
N GLU A 26 -1.78 14.82 -10.52
CA GLU A 26 -1.28 16.19 -10.73
C GLU A 26 -0.26 16.29 -11.87
N VAL A 27 0.55 15.25 -12.06
CA VAL A 27 1.53 15.17 -13.16
C VAL A 27 0.97 14.53 -14.43
N ASP A 28 -0.33 14.23 -14.48
CA ASP A 28 -0.99 13.51 -15.60
C ASP A 28 -0.28 12.18 -15.95
N GLU A 29 0.15 11.42 -14.94
CA GLU A 29 0.75 10.08 -15.09
C GLU A 29 -0.22 8.95 -14.71
N LEU A 30 -1.51 9.28 -14.55
CA LEU A 30 -2.56 8.33 -14.19
C LEU A 30 -3.78 8.52 -15.08
N HIS A 31 -4.02 7.57 -15.98
CA HIS A 31 -4.99 7.73 -17.07
C HIS A 31 -6.18 6.77 -16.97
N SER A 32 -6.15 5.81 -16.04
CA SER A 32 -7.19 4.78 -15.93
C SER A 32 -7.49 4.37 -14.48
N GLN A 33 -8.68 3.81 -14.29
CA GLN A 33 -9.09 3.25 -13.01
C GLN A 33 -8.29 1.99 -12.67
N GLU A 34 -7.89 1.23 -13.70
CA GLU A 34 -7.04 0.04 -13.58
C GLU A 34 -5.66 0.40 -13.01
N GLU A 35 -5.04 1.47 -13.51
CA GLU A 35 -3.78 2.00 -12.96
C GLU A 35 -3.95 2.43 -11.51
N GLU A 36 -5.01 3.21 -11.20
CA GLU A 36 -5.29 3.63 -9.82
C GLU A 36 -5.47 2.44 -8.88
N ASN A 37 -6.16 1.40 -9.34
CA ASN A 37 -6.34 0.17 -8.58
C ASN A 37 -5.03 -0.62 -8.42
N GLY A 38 -4.13 -0.56 -9.41
CA GLY A 38 -2.77 -1.10 -9.29
C GLY A 38 -1.98 -0.46 -8.15
N LEU A 39 -2.17 0.84 -7.90
CA LEU A 39 -1.47 1.58 -6.85
C LEU A 39 -1.96 1.26 -5.43
N LYS A 40 -3.16 0.67 -5.28
CA LYS A 40 -3.75 0.26 -4.00
C LYS A 40 -3.21 -1.10 -3.51
N ARG A 41 -2.31 -1.73 -4.28
CA ARG A 41 -1.65 -2.99 -3.93
C ARG A 41 -0.31 -2.74 -3.27
N ILE A 42 -0.06 -3.44 -2.17
CA ILE A 42 1.24 -3.44 -1.48
C ILE A 42 1.82 -4.83 -1.57
N TRP A 43 3.09 -4.89 -1.94
CA TRP A 43 3.83 -6.12 -2.08
C TRP A 43 4.97 -6.12 -1.07
N LEU A 44 5.15 -7.23 -0.37
CA LEU A 44 6.27 -7.43 0.52
C LEU A 44 6.87 -8.82 0.38
N HIS A 45 8.14 -8.94 0.74
CA HIS A 45 8.80 -10.22 0.93
C HIS A 45 8.69 -10.60 2.41
N PRO A 46 7.88 -11.62 2.76
CA PRO A 46 7.79 -12.05 4.15
C PRO A 46 9.07 -12.79 4.55
N SER A 47 9.54 -12.55 5.77
CA SER A 47 10.40 -13.53 6.45
C SER A 47 9.54 -14.70 6.93
N LYS A 48 10.16 -15.85 7.21
CA LYS A 48 9.46 -17.01 7.79
C LYS A 48 8.72 -16.63 9.09
N ASP A 49 9.34 -15.81 9.92
CA ASP A 49 8.75 -15.40 11.21
C ASP A 49 7.65 -14.34 11.04
N GLY A 50 7.73 -13.49 10.00
CA GLY A 50 6.76 -12.43 9.74
C GLY A 50 5.48 -12.93 9.07
N GLU A 51 5.50 -14.10 8.45
CA GLU A 51 4.40 -14.63 7.64
C GLU A 51 3.06 -14.68 8.38
N LEU A 52 3.06 -15.20 9.61
CA LEU A 52 1.86 -15.32 10.43
C LEU A 52 1.27 -13.94 10.77
N LEU A 53 2.13 -12.96 11.04
CA LEU A 53 1.70 -11.58 11.31
C LEU A 53 1.06 -10.96 10.06
N TYR A 54 1.70 -11.09 8.89
CA TYR A 54 1.18 -10.52 7.64
C TYR A 54 -0.16 -11.17 7.26
N LYS A 55 -0.31 -12.50 7.43
CA LYS A 55 -1.60 -13.19 7.25
C LYS A 55 -2.69 -12.63 8.16
N LYS A 56 -2.39 -12.40 9.45
CA LYS A 56 -3.33 -11.76 10.40
C LYS A 56 -3.73 -10.35 9.99
N MET A 57 -2.84 -9.62 9.32
CA MET A 57 -3.10 -8.28 8.78
C MET A 57 -3.84 -8.30 7.43
N GLY A 58 -4.20 -9.47 6.90
CA GLY A 58 -4.96 -9.63 5.66
C GLY A 58 -4.12 -9.77 4.39
N PHE A 59 -2.79 -9.88 4.50
CA PHE A 59 -1.96 -10.19 3.34
C PHE A 59 -2.17 -11.63 2.87
N THR A 60 -2.14 -11.83 1.56
CA THR A 60 -2.24 -13.14 0.91
C THR A 60 -0.98 -13.46 0.11
N TYR A 61 -0.67 -14.73 -0.06
CA TYR A 61 0.46 -15.13 -0.91
C TYR A 61 0.11 -14.99 -2.38
N LYS A 62 1.07 -14.46 -3.13
CA LYS A 62 1.07 -14.46 -4.58
C LYS A 62 2.49 -14.71 -5.05
N GLU A 63 2.72 -15.90 -5.60
CA GLU A 63 4.05 -16.40 -5.96
C GLU A 63 5.00 -16.35 -4.73
N ASN A 64 6.11 -15.61 -4.84
CA ASN A 64 7.17 -15.51 -3.81
C ASN A 64 7.02 -14.26 -2.92
N LYS A 65 5.90 -13.56 -3.02
CA LYS A 65 5.60 -12.32 -2.28
C LYS A 65 4.24 -12.43 -1.60
N MET A 66 3.99 -11.54 -0.66
CA MET A 66 2.65 -11.33 -0.12
C MET A 66 2.08 -10.02 -0.63
N GLU A 67 0.81 -10.03 -1.00
CA GLU A 67 0.07 -8.85 -1.42
C GLU A 67 -1.03 -8.48 -0.42
N LEU A 68 -1.26 -7.19 -0.22
CA LEU A 68 -2.45 -6.64 0.42
C LEU A 68 -3.09 -5.62 -0.52
N PHE A 69 -4.40 -5.73 -0.72
CA PHE A 69 -5.17 -4.81 -1.55
C PHE A 69 -6.05 -3.93 -0.67
N TYR A 70 -5.81 -2.62 -0.68
CA TYR A 70 -6.66 -1.67 0.03
C TYR A 70 -7.90 -1.34 -0.79
N LYS A 71 -9.05 -1.90 -0.38
CA LYS A 71 -10.35 -1.45 -0.85
C LYS A 71 -10.73 -0.18 -0.12
N LYS A 72 -11.16 0.84 -0.87
CA LYS A 72 -11.88 1.98 -0.28
C LYS A 72 -13.10 1.39 0.44
N ILE A 73 -13.22 1.61 1.74
CA ILE A 73 -14.48 1.38 2.44
C ILE A 73 -15.38 2.55 2.00
N GLU A 74 -16.48 2.23 1.33
CA GLU A 74 -17.49 3.21 0.88
C GLU A 74 -18.20 3.88 2.05
#